data_AF-A0A3S9AZK3-F1
#
_entry.id   AF-A0A3S9AZK3-F1
#
_cell.length_a   1.000
_cell.length_b   1.000
_cell.length_c   1.000
_cell.angle_alpha   90.00
_cell.angle_beta   90.00
_cell.angle_gamma   90.00
#
_symmetry.space_group_name_H-M   'P 1'
#
loop_
_entity.id
_entity.type
_entity.pdbx_description
1 polymer ?
#
loop_
_entity_poly.entity_id
_entity_poly.type
_entity_poly.pdbx_seq_one_letter_code
_entity_poly.pdbx_strand_id
1 'polypeptide(L)'
;MLDIHISPAPSSVGFDWAPVIGLIPHVIWAAVVIIILLWIGREGLKALAGRVHKVGAAGFAIEFQATIESAAAAHHQQIPVTDLGRASRRLSSQQALLKGSRLLWVDDRPDNNRNEIKLFEEVGARVDTQLTSAAAEAAIMQVTFDLIISDIDREGTAKEGLRFAAHLAQVRNSPPLVFYVAHALRPAPVSAFGITDRPDELVHLVLDALGRSRS
;
A
#
# COMPACT_ATOMS: atom_id res chain seq x y z
N MET A 1 14.70 96.05 -13.91
CA MET A 1 15.30 94.82 -14.48
C MET A 1 14.57 93.67 -13.78
N LEU A 2 13.68 92.97 -14.48
CA LEU A 2 12.78 91.96 -13.90
C LEU A 2 13.38 90.57 -14.16
N ASP A 3 13.84 89.89 -13.11
CA ASP A 3 14.29 88.50 -13.16
C ASP A 3 13.09 87.56 -13.09
N ILE A 4 12.82 86.85 -14.18
CA ILE A 4 11.76 85.84 -14.28
C ILE A 4 12.36 84.49 -13.87
N HIS A 5 12.00 84.00 -12.67
CA HIS A 5 12.30 82.64 -12.24
C HIS A 5 11.32 81.66 -12.92
N ILE A 6 11.80 80.92 -13.92
CA ILE A 6 11.08 79.79 -14.51
C ILE A 6 11.40 78.55 -13.66
N SER A 7 10.43 78.08 -12.86
CA SER A 7 10.54 76.77 -12.20
C SER A 7 10.39 75.64 -13.23
N PRO A 8 11.21 74.57 -13.18
CA PRO A 8 11.05 73.44 -14.08
C PRO A 8 9.72 72.71 -13.81
N ALA A 9 9.01 72.36 -14.88
CA ALA A 9 7.80 71.56 -14.80
C ALA A 9 8.09 70.18 -14.18
N PRO A 10 7.15 69.59 -13.42
CA PRO A 10 7.34 68.26 -12.86
C PRO A 10 7.55 67.23 -13.97
N SER A 11 8.61 66.43 -13.87
CA SER A 11 8.88 65.30 -14.77
C SER A 11 7.67 64.37 -14.80
N SER A 12 7.16 64.07 -15.99
CA SER A 12 6.10 63.08 -16.19
C SER A 12 6.46 61.78 -15.47
N VAL A 13 5.58 61.31 -14.58
CA VAL A 13 5.70 59.99 -13.97
C VAL A 13 5.58 58.94 -15.08
N GLY A 14 6.71 58.59 -15.69
CA GLY A 14 6.79 57.52 -16.68
C GLY A 14 6.57 56.18 -16.01
N PHE A 15 5.76 55.33 -16.62
CA PHE A 15 5.57 53.95 -16.13
C PHE A 15 6.91 53.21 -16.17
N ASP A 16 7.33 52.65 -15.03
CA ASP A 16 8.56 51.89 -14.91
C ASP A 16 8.41 50.52 -15.59
N TRP A 17 9.07 50.34 -16.72
CA TRP A 17 9.04 49.10 -17.51
C TRP A 17 10.01 48.03 -17.01
N ALA A 18 10.95 48.35 -16.12
CA ALA A 18 11.93 47.40 -15.61
C ALA A 18 11.30 46.11 -15.03
N PRO A 19 10.25 46.17 -14.18
CA PRO A 19 9.59 44.96 -13.67
C PRO A 19 8.85 44.17 -14.77
N VAL A 20 8.30 44.84 -15.78
CA VAL A 20 7.59 44.19 -16.89
C VAL A 20 8.58 43.41 -17.76
N ILE A 21 9.73 44.00 -18.07
CA ILE A 21 10.77 43.38 -18.89
C ILE A 21 11.36 42.15 -18.18
N GLY A 22 11.52 42.20 -16.84
CA GLY A 22 11.95 41.06 -16.04
C GLY A 22 10.97 39.88 -16.07
N LEU A 23 9.68 40.13 -16.35
CA LEU A 23 8.65 39.10 -16.45
C LEU A 23 8.60 38.43 -17.84
N ILE A 24 9.08 39.09 -18.90
CA ILE A 24 8.99 38.60 -20.29
C ILE A 24 9.53 37.18 -20.45
N PRO A 25 10.71 36.80 -19.92
CA PRO A 25 11.22 35.44 -20.06
C PRO A 25 10.30 34.38 -19.42
N HIS A 26 9.71 34.70 -18.28
CA HIS A 26 8.80 33.79 -17.57
C HIS A 26 7.47 33.62 -18.32
N VAL A 27 6.95 34.71 -18.91
CA VAL A 27 5.74 34.68 -19.74
C VAL A 27 5.98 33.88 -21.01
N ILE A 28 7.16 34.01 -21.64
CA ILE A 28 7.53 33.21 -22.81
C ILE A 28 7.58 31.73 -22.47
N TRP A 29 8.26 31.34 -21.38
CA TRP A 29 8.30 29.95 -20.95
C TRP A 29 6.92 29.40 -20.58
N ALA A 30 6.08 30.19 -19.90
CA ALA A 30 4.71 29.80 -19.59
C ALA A 30 3.88 29.60 -20.88
N ALA A 31 4.01 30.50 -21.86
CA ALA A 31 3.33 30.37 -23.15
C ALA A 31 3.80 29.14 -23.92
N VAL A 32 5.11 28.85 -23.93
CA VAL A 32 5.67 27.63 -24.55
C VAL A 32 5.11 26.38 -23.88
N VAL A 33 5.07 26.32 -22.55
CA VAL A 33 4.48 25.19 -21.82
C VAL A 33 2.99 25.04 -22.15
N ILE A 34 2.23 26.13 -22.18
CA ILE A 34 0.80 26.10 -22.53
C ILE A 34 0.60 25.61 -23.97
N ILE A 35 1.40 26.10 -24.93
CA ILE A 35 1.32 25.66 -26.33
C ILE A 35 1.66 24.17 -26.43
N ILE A 36 2.70 23.69 -25.74
CA ILE A 36 3.04 22.27 -25.68
C ILE A 36 1.89 21.45 -25.08
N LEU A 37 1.28 21.91 -23.99
CA LEU A 37 0.14 21.24 -23.35
C LEU A 37 -1.09 21.18 -24.27
N LEU A 38 -1.36 22.26 -25.02
CA LEU A 38 -2.44 22.30 -26.01
C LEU A 38 -2.14 21.40 -27.22
N TRP A 39 -0.88 21.33 -27.66
CA TRP A 39 -0.44 20.51 -28.80
C TRP A 39 -0.47 19.00 -28.49
N ILE A 40 -0.08 18.62 -27.26
CA ILE A 40 -0.21 17.24 -26.75
C ILE A 40 -1.69 16.82 -26.61
N GLY A 41 -2.59 17.78 -26.38
CA GLY A 41 -4.02 17.56 -26.24
C GLY A 41 -4.40 16.76 -24.99
N ARG A 42 -5.71 16.67 -24.73
CA ARG A 42 -6.25 15.94 -23.56
C ARG A 42 -5.97 14.44 -23.61
N GLU A 43 -5.75 13.87 -24.79
CA GLU A 43 -5.49 12.44 -24.97
C GLU A 43 -4.01 12.08 -24.70
N GLY A 44 -3.06 12.91 -25.15
CA GLY A 44 -1.64 12.72 -24.84
C GLY A 44 -1.33 12.88 -23.34
N LEU A 45 -2.01 13.81 -22.66
CA LEU A 45 -1.92 13.96 -21.20
C LEU A 45 -2.45 12.74 -20.44
N LYS A 46 -3.56 12.14 -20.89
CA LYS A 46 -4.08 10.87 -20.32
C LYS A 46 -3.09 9.72 -20.54
N ALA A 47 -2.46 9.64 -21.71
CA ALA A 47 -1.45 8.63 -22.00
C ALA A 47 -0.20 8.78 -21.11
N LEU A 48 0.24 10.03 -20.86
CA LEU A 48 1.34 10.33 -19.95
C LEU A 48 0.99 9.99 -18.49
N ALA A 49 -0.21 10.35 -18.02
CA ALA A 49 -0.69 9.97 -16.69
C ALA A 49 -0.69 8.44 -16.50
N GLY A 50 -1.13 7.68 -17.51
CA GLY A 50 -1.06 6.22 -17.51
C GLY A 50 0.37 5.66 -17.44
N ARG A 51 1.36 6.35 -18.04
CA ARG A 51 2.78 5.96 -17.98
C ARG A 51 3.40 6.30 -16.62
N VAL A 52 3.06 7.43 -16.02
CA VAL A 52 3.52 7.82 -14.68
C VAL A 52 3.03 6.81 -13.63
N HIS A 53 1.77 6.39 -13.69
CA HIS A 53 1.26 5.31 -12.83
C HIS A 53 2.01 3.98 -13.03
N LYS A 54 2.37 3.62 -14.27
CA LYS A 54 3.14 2.40 -14.56
C LYS A 54 4.56 2.46 -14.00
N VAL A 55 5.23 3.61 -14.08
CA VAL A 55 6.58 3.81 -13.52
C VAL A 55 6.55 3.72 -12.00
N GLY A 56 5.56 4.34 -11.35
CA GLY A 56 5.37 4.21 -9.90
C GLY A 56 5.09 2.76 -9.47
N ALA A 57 4.17 2.08 -10.16
CA ALA A 57 3.85 0.67 -9.87
C ALA A 57 5.05 -0.27 -10.07
N ALA A 58 5.92 -0.01 -11.04
CA ALA A 58 7.14 -0.78 -11.24
C ALA A 58 8.15 -0.58 -10.10
N GLY A 59 8.29 0.65 -9.60
CA GLY A 59 9.13 0.96 -8.44
C GLY A 59 8.67 0.23 -7.17
N PHE A 60 7.38 0.36 -6.84
CA PHE A 60 6.79 -0.37 -5.70
C PHE A 60 6.90 -1.88 -5.86
N ALA A 61 6.74 -2.41 -7.08
CA ALA A 61 6.87 -3.84 -7.30
C ALA A 61 8.30 -4.33 -7.00
N ILE A 62 9.33 -3.57 -7.33
CA ILE A 62 10.71 -3.98 -7.01
C ILE A 62 10.91 -3.99 -5.49
N GLU A 63 10.43 -2.96 -4.79
CA GLU A 63 10.54 -2.85 -3.34
C GLU A 63 9.80 -4.00 -2.63
N PHE A 64 8.54 -4.24 -2.97
CA PHE A 64 7.77 -5.33 -2.38
C PHE A 64 8.34 -6.71 -2.70
N GLN A 65 8.92 -6.89 -3.89
CA GLN A 65 9.57 -8.15 -4.25
C GLN A 65 10.73 -8.44 -3.30
N ALA A 66 11.58 -7.45 -2.99
CA ALA A 66 12.68 -7.60 -2.06
C ALA A 66 12.21 -7.92 -0.63
N THR A 67 11.11 -7.33 -0.19
CA THR A 67 10.52 -7.62 1.13
C THR A 67 9.94 -9.04 1.20
N ILE A 68 9.21 -9.50 0.15
CA ILE A 68 8.71 -10.88 0.07
C ILE A 68 9.87 -11.88 -0.01
N GLU A 69 10.95 -11.54 -0.72
CA GLU A 69 12.16 -12.36 -0.78
C GLU A 69 12.84 -12.47 0.59
N SER A 70 12.90 -11.36 1.34
CA SER A 70 13.45 -11.34 2.71
C SER A 70 12.62 -12.17 3.68
N ALA A 71 11.29 -12.13 3.55
CA ALA A 71 10.37 -13.02 4.25
C ALA A 71 10.64 -14.49 3.91
N ALA A 72 10.73 -14.82 2.61
CA ALA A 72 11.01 -16.17 2.15
C ALA A 72 12.34 -16.71 2.72
N ALA A 73 13.38 -15.87 2.70
CA ALA A 73 14.69 -16.22 3.26
C ALA A 73 14.63 -16.46 4.78
N ALA A 74 13.88 -15.66 5.53
CA ALA A 74 13.70 -15.84 6.98
C ALA A 74 13.02 -17.19 7.30
N HIS A 75 12.07 -17.61 6.47
CA HIS A 75 11.41 -18.92 6.57
C HIS A 75 12.16 -20.06 5.87
N HIS A 76 13.39 -19.83 5.38
CA HIS A 76 14.19 -20.82 4.63
C HIS A 76 13.45 -21.42 3.41
N GLN A 77 12.54 -20.65 2.83
CA GLN A 77 11.76 -21.03 1.66
C GLN A 77 12.49 -20.61 0.38
N GLN A 78 12.66 -21.55 -0.56
CA GLN A 78 13.19 -21.26 -1.89
C GLN A 78 12.04 -20.99 -2.84
N ILE A 79 11.75 -19.71 -3.07
CA ILE A 79 10.63 -19.28 -3.92
C ILE A 79 11.19 -18.79 -5.26
N PRO A 80 10.69 -19.29 -6.40
CA PRO A 80 11.10 -18.79 -7.70
C PRO A 80 10.89 -17.28 -7.83
N VAL A 81 11.88 -16.57 -8.38
CA VAL A 81 11.81 -15.11 -8.63
C VAL A 81 10.57 -14.72 -9.45
N THR A 82 10.10 -15.60 -10.32
CA THR A 82 8.88 -15.42 -11.11
C THR A 82 7.62 -15.33 -10.24
N ASP A 83 7.56 -16.09 -9.15
CA ASP A 83 6.43 -16.14 -8.22
C ASP A 83 6.47 -14.93 -7.28
N LEU A 84 7.65 -14.59 -6.76
CA LEU A 84 7.89 -13.35 -6.00
C LEU A 84 7.45 -12.12 -6.81
N GLY A 85 7.88 -12.04 -8.07
CA GLY A 85 7.50 -10.95 -8.97
C GLY A 85 5.99 -10.95 -9.32
N ARG A 86 5.31 -12.10 -9.31
CA ARG A 86 3.87 -12.17 -9.51
C ARG A 86 3.11 -11.65 -8.28
N ALA A 87 3.48 -12.09 -7.08
CA ALA A 87 2.92 -11.61 -5.82
C ALA A 87 3.10 -10.11 -5.67
N SER A 88 4.33 -9.62 -5.88
CA SER A 88 4.65 -8.19 -5.82
C SER A 88 3.87 -7.34 -6.84
N ARG A 89 3.81 -7.75 -8.12
CA ARG A 89 3.05 -6.99 -9.13
C ARG A 89 1.56 -6.93 -8.81
N ARG A 90 1.01 -8.04 -8.30
CA ARG A 90 -0.39 -8.11 -7.88
C ARG A 90 -0.65 -7.22 -6.67
N LEU A 91 0.24 -7.26 -5.67
CA LEU A 91 0.18 -6.36 -4.52
C LEU A 91 0.22 -4.90 -4.95
N SER A 92 1.11 -4.56 -5.89
CA SER A 92 1.25 -3.21 -6.45
C SER A 92 0.02 -2.75 -7.23
N SER A 93 -0.67 -3.65 -7.95
CA SER A 93 -1.89 -3.29 -8.68
C SER A 93 -3.14 -3.27 -7.81
N GLN A 94 -3.14 -3.97 -6.68
CA GLN A 94 -4.28 -4.12 -5.78
C GLN A 94 -4.08 -3.47 -4.40
N GLN A 95 -3.12 -2.54 -4.25
CA GLN A 95 -2.83 -1.84 -2.99
C GLN A 95 -4.06 -1.24 -2.32
N ALA A 96 -5.04 -0.79 -3.11
CA ALA A 96 -6.29 -0.22 -2.62
C ALA A 96 -7.13 -1.18 -1.76
N LEU A 97 -6.95 -2.50 -1.90
CA LEU A 97 -7.59 -3.49 -1.03
C LEU A 97 -7.02 -3.46 0.39
N LEU A 98 -5.70 -3.30 0.51
CA LEU A 98 -4.99 -3.26 1.79
C LEU A 98 -4.97 -1.88 2.45
N LYS A 99 -5.04 -0.81 1.65
CA LYS A 99 -5.01 0.55 2.19
C LYS A 99 -6.19 0.78 3.13
N GLY A 100 -5.87 1.02 4.40
CA GLY A 100 -6.85 1.22 5.47
C GLY A 100 -7.49 -0.05 6.02
N SER A 101 -7.16 -1.24 5.50
CA SER A 101 -7.66 -2.49 6.08
C SER A 101 -6.98 -2.78 7.42
N ARG A 102 -7.71 -3.40 8.35
CA ARG A 102 -7.20 -3.85 9.64
C ARG A 102 -7.04 -5.37 9.62
N LEU A 103 -5.81 -5.83 9.75
CA LEU A 103 -5.45 -7.24 9.81
C LEU A 103 -5.16 -7.62 11.26
N LEU A 104 -5.75 -8.70 11.74
CA LEU A 104 -5.41 -9.29 13.03
C LEU A 104 -4.45 -10.45 12.78
N TRP A 105 -3.24 -10.40 13.34
CA TRP A 105 -2.27 -11.48 13.25
C TRP A 105 -2.16 -12.21 14.59
N VAL A 106 -2.49 -13.49 14.61
CA VAL A 106 -2.51 -14.32 15.83
C VAL A 106 -1.41 -15.36 15.78
N ASP A 107 -0.33 -15.11 16.50
CA ASP A 107 0.91 -15.92 16.47
C ASP A 107 1.67 -15.73 17.78
N ASP A 108 2.22 -16.80 18.36
CA ASP A 108 2.96 -16.73 19.62
C ASP A 108 4.43 -16.28 19.46
N ARG A 109 4.90 -16.13 18.22
CA ARG A 109 6.22 -15.64 17.80
C ARG A 109 6.11 -14.64 16.65
N PRO A 110 5.46 -13.48 16.86
CA PRO A 110 5.28 -12.47 15.80
C PRO A 110 6.61 -11.92 15.27
N ASP A 111 7.71 -12.05 16.02
CA ASP A 111 9.05 -11.67 15.57
C ASP A 111 9.51 -12.40 14.31
N ASN A 112 9.04 -13.63 14.09
CA ASN A 112 9.37 -14.40 12.90
C ASN A 112 8.72 -13.83 11.62
N ASN A 113 7.61 -13.11 11.77
CA ASN A 113 6.78 -12.63 10.66
C ASN A 113 6.95 -11.12 10.40
N ARG A 114 8.03 -10.52 10.92
CA ARG A 114 8.27 -9.07 10.84
C ARG A 114 8.32 -8.54 9.41
N ASN A 115 8.83 -9.33 8.46
CA ASN A 115 8.94 -8.92 7.07
C ASN A 115 7.56 -8.83 6.40
N GLU A 116 6.69 -9.80 6.67
CA GLU A 116 5.32 -9.87 6.18
C GLU A 116 4.45 -8.78 6.80
N ILE A 117 4.58 -8.56 8.12
CA ILE A 117 3.90 -7.48 8.83
C ILE A 117 4.31 -6.13 8.21
N LYS A 118 5.62 -5.90 8.08
CA LYS A 118 6.15 -4.67 7.48
C LYS A 118 5.65 -4.47 6.05
N LEU A 119 5.62 -5.53 5.24
CA LEU A 119 5.09 -5.47 3.87
C LEU A 119 3.64 -4.98 3.84
N PHE A 120 2.77 -5.52 4.70
CA PHE A 120 1.36 -5.11 4.74
C PHE A 120 1.20 -3.67 5.25
N GLU A 121 2.00 -3.27 6.24
CA GLU A 121 2.01 -1.91 6.77
C GLU A 121 2.51 -0.88 5.73
N GLU A 122 3.56 -1.21 4.95
CA GLU A 122 4.09 -0.38 3.86
C GLU A 122 3.04 -0.10 2.77
N VAL A 123 2.16 -1.08 2.50
CA VAL A 123 1.05 -0.94 1.54
C VAL A 123 -0.13 -0.16 2.15
N GLY A 124 -0.11 0.08 3.47
CA GLY A 124 -1.07 0.91 4.20
C GLY A 124 -2.14 0.15 4.95
N ALA A 125 -1.96 -1.14 5.20
CA ALA A 125 -2.77 -1.89 6.17
C ALA A 125 -2.35 -1.54 7.60
N ARG A 126 -3.22 -1.80 8.57
CA ARG A 126 -2.88 -1.78 10.01
C ARG A 126 -2.85 -3.21 10.49
N VAL A 127 -1.74 -3.65 11.06
CA VAL A 127 -1.58 -5.01 11.57
C VAL A 127 -1.54 -4.98 13.09
N ASP A 128 -2.55 -5.58 13.72
CA ASP A 128 -2.60 -5.75 15.17
C ASP A 128 -2.19 -7.20 15.49
N THR A 129 -1.12 -7.39 16.28
CA THR A 129 -0.63 -8.73 16.66
C THR A 129 -1.18 -9.16 18.01
N GLN A 130 -1.57 -10.43 18.14
CA GLN A 130 -2.01 -11.04 19.39
C GLN A 130 -1.34 -12.39 19.60
N LEU A 131 -0.84 -12.64 20.81
CA LEU A 131 -0.05 -13.84 21.12
C LEU A 131 -0.91 -15.08 21.44
N THR A 132 -2.17 -14.87 21.81
CA THR A 132 -3.06 -15.94 22.29
C THR A 132 -4.46 -15.84 21.68
N SER A 133 -5.18 -16.95 21.67
CA SER A 133 -6.56 -16.99 21.15
C SER A 133 -7.47 -16.11 21.98
N ALA A 134 -7.31 -16.12 23.31
CA ALA A 134 -8.14 -15.32 24.20
C ALA A 134 -7.95 -13.81 23.94
N ALA A 135 -6.72 -13.36 23.70
CA ALA A 135 -6.45 -11.96 23.38
C ALA A 135 -6.99 -11.58 22.00
N ALA A 136 -6.87 -12.49 21.01
CA ALA A 136 -7.47 -12.32 19.69
C ALA A 136 -9.00 -12.23 19.75
N GLU A 137 -9.66 -13.12 20.48
CA GLU A 137 -11.11 -13.09 20.68
C GLU A 137 -11.56 -11.78 21.35
N ALA A 138 -10.86 -11.34 22.40
CA ALA A 138 -11.13 -10.06 23.05
C ALA A 138 -10.95 -8.86 22.10
N ALA A 139 -9.92 -8.87 21.26
CA ALA A 139 -9.68 -7.82 20.26
C ALA A 139 -10.80 -7.76 19.23
N ILE A 140 -11.26 -8.90 18.71
CA ILE A 140 -12.36 -8.99 17.73
C ILE A 140 -13.67 -8.43 18.29
N MET A 141 -13.90 -8.53 19.60
CA MET A 141 -15.08 -7.92 20.25
C MET A 141 -15.03 -6.39 20.33
N GLN A 142 -13.82 -5.80 20.30
CA GLN A 142 -13.63 -4.35 20.45
C GLN A 142 -13.42 -3.65 19.11
N VAL A 143 -12.84 -4.35 18.15
CA VAL A 143 -12.40 -3.81 16.87
C VAL A 143 -12.89 -4.71 15.74
N THR A 144 -13.42 -4.10 14.69
CA THR A 144 -13.70 -4.79 13.44
C THR A 144 -12.42 -4.97 12.64
N PHE A 145 -12.08 -6.22 12.35
CA PHE A 145 -10.99 -6.60 11.46
C PHE A 145 -11.53 -7.00 10.09
N ASP A 146 -10.77 -6.73 9.04
CA ASP A 146 -11.12 -7.12 7.67
C ASP A 146 -10.65 -8.54 7.35
N LEU A 147 -9.60 -9.01 8.04
CA LEU A 147 -9.01 -10.34 7.84
C LEU A 147 -8.21 -10.77 9.08
N ILE A 148 -8.17 -12.07 9.32
CA ILE A 148 -7.37 -12.69 10.38
C ILE A 148 -6.30 -13.59 9.74
N ILE A 149 -5.05 -13.41 10.15
CA ILE A 149 -3.93 -14.32 9.87
C ILE A 149 -3.65 -15.06 11.17
N SER A 150 -3.58 -16.39 11.15
CA SER A 150 -3.33 -17.18 12.36
C SER A 150 -2.30 -18.26 12.10
N ASP A 151 -1.44 -18.52 13.08
CA ASP A 151 -0.74 -19.80 13.17
C ASP A 151 -1.68 -20.87 13.79
N ILE A 152 -1.40 -22.14 13.50
CA ILE A 152 -2.10 -23.31 14.07
C ILE A 152 -1.46 -23.72 15.39
N ASP A 153 -0.13 -23.80 15.40
CA ASP A 153 0.66 -24.38 16.49
C ASP A 153 1.08 -23.29 17.47
N ARG A 154 0.19 -22.97 18.41
CA ARG A 154 0.45 -21.92 19.41
C ARG A 154 -0.02 -22.33 20.79
N GLU A 155 0.49 -21.62 21.80
CA GLU A 155 0.16 -21.86 23.22
C GLU A 155 0.49 -23.30 23.65
N GLY A 156 1.56 -23.87 23.08
CA GLY A 156 2.01 -25.23 23.35
C GLY A 156 1.08 -26.34 22.83
N THR A 157 0.10 -25.99 21.98
CA THR A 157 -0.91 -26.94 21.47
C THR A 157 -0.96 -26.92 19.94
N ALA A 158 -0.74 -28.09 19.32
CA ALA A 158 -0.70 -28.24 17.85
C ALA A 158 -2.06 -28.12 17.12
N LYS A 159 -3.08 -27.60 17.81
CA LYS A 159 -4.47 -27.51 17.31
C LYS A 159 -5.17 -26.22 17.75
N GLU A 160 -4.46 -25.33 18.43
CA GLU A 160 -5.10 -24.17 19.05
C GLU A 160 -5.68 -23.22 17.98
N GLY A 161 -4.95 -22.96 16.90
CA GLY A 161 -5.48 -22.18 15.78
C GLY A 161 -6.69 -22.85 15.09
N LEU A 162 -6.74 -24.18 15.03
CA LEU A 162 -7.90 -24.90 14.48
C LEU A 162 -9.13 -24.75 15.37
N ARG A 163 -8.96 -24.84 16.69
CA ARG A 163 -10.03 -24.61 17.67
C ARG A 163 -10.56 -23.17 17.57
N PHE A 164 -9.65 -22.21 17.49
CA PHE A 164 -9.98 -20.79 17.29
C PHE A 164 -10.76 -20.56 15.99
N ALA A 165 -10.31 -21.11 14.86
CA ALA A 165 -11.04 -21.00 13.59
C ALA A 165 -12.44 -21.64 13.64
N ALA A 166 -12.57 -22.80 14.32
CA ALA A 166 -13.87 -23.43 14.51
C ALA A 166 -14.83 -22.57 15.34
N HIS A 167 -14.34 -21.89 16.39
CA HIS A 167 -15.10 -20.93 17.16
C HIS A 167 -15.51 -19.72 16.30
N LEU A 168 -14.58 -19.12 15.56
CA LEU A 168 -14.87 -17.98 14.68
C LEU A 168 -15.92 -18.29 13.62
N ALA A 169 -15.93 -19.51 13.07
CA ALA A 169 -16.91 -19.96 12.09
C ALA A 169 -18.35 -20.00 12.64
N GLN A 170 -18.53 -20.08 13.96
CA GLN A 170 -19.85 -20.02 14.61
C GLN A 170 -20.35 -18.59 14.82
N VAL A 171 -19.44 -17.61 14.78
CA VAL A 171 -19.76 -16.20 14.98
C VAL A 171 -20.19 -15.60 13.63
N ARG A 172 -21.37 -14.97 13.61
CA ARG A 172 -21.87 -14.31 12.40
C ARG A 172 -20.96 -13.15 12.01
N ASN A 173 -20.70 -13.02 10.72
CA ASN A 173 -19.87 -11.96 10.12
C ASN A 173 -18.44 -11.93 10.67
N SER A 174 -17.90 -13.07 11.11
CA SER A 174 -16.48 -13.19 11.40
C SER A 174 -15.64 -12.85 10.17
N PRO A 175 -14.50 -12.14 10.34
CA PRO A 175 -13.60 -11.88 9.24
C PRO A 175 -13.05 -13.20 8.66
N PRO A 176 -12.72 -13.24 7.35
CA PRO A 176 -12.04 -14.40 6.77
C PRO A 176 -10.72 -14.68 7.49
N LEU A 177 -10.43 -15.96 7.72
CA LEU A 177 -9.21 -16.42 8.38
C LEU A 177 -8.28 -17.12 7.37
N VAL A 178 -7.01 -16.74 7.36
CA VAL A 178 -5.94 -17.40 6.60
C VAL A 178 -4.95 -18.01 7.58
N PHE A 179 -4.62 -19.28 7.41
CA PHE A 179 -3.56 -19.92 8.18
C PHE A 179 -2.20 -19.65 7.53
N TYR A 180 -1.27 -19.07 8.31
CA TYR A 180 0.14 -18.94 7.94
C TYR A 180 0.95 -19.77 8.93
N VAL A 181 1.53 -20.86 8.45
CA VAL A 181 2.10 -21.92 9.30
C VAL A 181 3.50 -22.30 8.80
N ALA A 182 4.30 -22.95 9.64
CA ALA A 182 5.63 -23.42 9.21
C ALA A 182 5.56 -24.49 8.11
N HIS A 183 4.52 -25.35 8.14
CA HIS A 183 4.31 -26.42 7.18
C HIS A 183 2.83 -26.54 6.83
N ALA A 184 2.47 -26.18 5.60
CA ALA A 184 1.08 -26.16 5.16
C ALA A 184 0.59 -27.56 4.76
N LEU A 185 -0.30 -28.14 5.57
CA LEU A 185 -1.02 -29.35 5.20
C LEU A 185 -2.23 -28.99 4.34
N ARG A 186 -2.23 -29.43 3.07
CA ARG A 186 -3.34 -29.23 2.13
C ARG A 186 -4.27 -30.46 2.13
N PRO A 187 -5.60 -30.27 1.94
CA PRO A 187 -6.31 -29.01 1.70
C PRO A 187 -6.50 -28.17 2.97
N ALA A 188 -6.80 -26.88 2.79
CA ALA A 188 -7.09 -25.98 3.92
C ALA A 188 -8.28 -26.50 4.75
N PRO A 189 -8.29 -26.29 6.08
CA PRO A 189 -9.45 -26.56 6.91
C PRO A 189 -10.69 -25.81 6.40
N VAL A 190 -11.86 -26.42 6.49
CA VAL A 190 -13.14 -25.82 6.01
C VAL A 190 -13.45 -24.48 6.69
N SER A 191 -12.96 -24.27 7.92
CA SER A 191 -13.11 -23.03 8.68
C SER A 191 -12.17 -21.90 8.25
N ALA A 192 -11.23 -22.14 7.33
CA ALA A 192 -10.28 -21.16 6.83
C ALA A 192 -10.51 -20.85 5.36
N PHE A 193 -10.22 -19.60 4.98
CA PHE A 193 -10.18 -19.16 3.59
C PHE A 193 -9.03 -19.82 2.82
N GLY A 194 -7.90 -20.04 3.49
CA GLY A 194 -6.72 -20.69 2.93
C GLY A 194 -5.69 -21.04 3.98
N ILE A 195 -4.68 -21.81 3.57
CA ILE A 195 -3.50 -22.17 4.36
C ILE A 195 -2.26 -22.07 3.49
N THR A 196 -1.18 -21.53 4.02
CA THR A 196 0.12 -21.49 3.34
C THR A 196 1.28 -21.41 4.33
N ASP A 197 2.45 -21.83 3.88
CA ASP A 197 3.76 -21.69 4.52
C ASP A 197 4.70 -20.81 3.69
N ARG A 198 4.15 -20.14 2.66
CA ARG A 198 4.89 -19.30 1.72
C ARG A 198 4.41 -17.85 1.76
N PRO A 199 5.32 -16.87 1.88
CA PRO A 199 4.95 -15.46 1.92
C PRO A 199 4.35 -14.92 0.61
N ASP A 200 4.76 -15.43 -0.55
CA ASP A 200 4.18 -15.02 -1.84
C ASP A 200 2.73 -15.49 -2.00
N GLU A 201 2.44 -16.71 -1.57
CA GLU A 201 1.08 -17.24 -1.50
C GLU A 201 0.24 -16.52 -0.44
N LEU A 202 0.83 -16.14 0.71
CA LEU A 202 0.14 -15.37 1.74
C LEU A 202 -0.39 -14.04 1.18
N VAL A 203 0.44 -13.32 0.41
CA VAL A 203 0.02 -12.09 -0.29
C VAL A 203 -1.18 -12.35 -1.19
N HIS A 204 -1.17 -13.45 -1.95
CA HIS A 204 -2.29 -13.82 -2.80
C HIS A 204 -3.57 -14.09 -2.00
N LEU A 205 -3.48 -14.91 -0.95
CA LEU A 205 -4.63 -15.26 -0.10
C LEU A 205 -5.24 -14.05 0.60
N VAL A 206 -4.41 -13.13 1.11
CA VAL A 206 -4.87 -11.90 1.74
C VAL A 206 -5.62 -11.02 0.75
N LEU A 207 -5.06 -10.81 -0.46
CA LEU A 207 -5.73 -10.02 -1.49
C LEU A 207 -7.04 -10.65 -1.96
N ASP A 208 -7.09 -11.98 -2.08
CA ASP A 208 -8.28 -12.72 -2.49
C ASP A 208 -9.40 -12.63 -1.42
N ALA A 209 -9.05 -12.80 -0.14
CA ALA A 209 -10.00 -12.68 0.96
C ALA A 209 -10.55 -11.26 1.11
N LEU A 210 -9.69 -10.24 1.07
CA LEU A 210 -10.11 -8.84 1.12
C LEU A 210 -10.97 -8.47 -0.10
N GLY A 211 -10.60 -8.93 -1.29
CA GLY A 211 -11.38 -8.72 -2.51
C GLY A 211 -12.80 -9.27 -2.42
N ARG A 212 -12.97 -10.47 -1.83
CA ARG A 212 -14.27 -11.12 -1.66
C ARG A 212 -15.15 -10.44 -0.60
N SER A 213 -14.56 -9.86 0.44
CA SER A 213 -15.31 -9.16 1.49
C SER A 213 -15.90 -7.82 1.02
N ARG A 214 -15.34 -7.22 -0.04
CA ARG A 214 -15.71 -5.90 -0.57
C ARG A 214 -16.57 -5.95 -1.84
N SER A 215 -16.81 -7.14 -2.39
CA SER A 215 -17.65 -7.37 -3.57
C SER A 215 -19.09 -7.68 -3.17
#